data_AF-A0A4Z0PWG7-F1
#
_entry.id   AF-A0A4Z0PWG7-F1
#
_cell.length_a   1.000
_cell.length_b   1.000
_cell.length_c   1.000
_cell.angle_alpha   90.00
_cell.angle_beta   90.00
_cell.angle_gamma   90.00
#
_symmetry.space_group_name_H-M   'P 1'
#
loop_
_entity.id
_entity.type
_entity.pdbx_description
1 polymer ?
#
loop_
_entity_poly.entity_id
_entity_poly.type
_entity_poly.pdbx_seq_one_letter_code
_entity_poly.pdbx_strand_id
1 'polypeptide(L)'
;MNFTLSDAWLAQLPADFYDQLAHCLSLHGMVCAELFSRPDSALVQQLALLTPINAATVGELNAILSQEQLLAALHTQPGHVYDLLLLGRLGLDTSLAEPVLRFVRQQMFVSEEQIEAIKVYCTELSEAFLASVEQHLAETDRAVAGRLGQHRLQIEAAFYAHSATATAAAPEPLPPVATVRFNDPQLQMVRLAVLLVHSLPDDTEIPFVLAVRQIPALQPLQLEALSERLGALQAGEQLALSMPELVQIYQAMQVCGLVFVSDVLASLGLEDFMSGPAEEPATPEAKAPMSSRQAVGEMVSGFTEWVQANFAEEPEIERARQEIADLTDLL
;
A
#
# COMPACT_ATOMS: atom_id res chain seq x y z
N MET A 1 10.14 19.00 -20.02
CA MET A 1 11.14 20.10 -20.09
C MET A 1 12.15 19.83 -21.21
N ASN A 2 12.61 20.84 -21.99
CA ASN A 2 13.55 20.63 -23.10
C ASN A 2 14.97 21.05 -22.73
N PHE A 3 15.91 20.11 -22.78
CA PHE A 3 17.35 20.32 -22.68
C PHE A 3 18.07 19.26 -23.50
N THR A 4 19.38 19.40 -23.66
CA THR A 4 20.22 18.43 -24.39
C THR A 4 21.35 17.98 -23.48
N LEU A 5 21.71 16.71 -23.56
CA LEU A 5 22.88 16.14 -22.92
C LEU A 5 24.01 16.05 -23.94
N SER A 6 25.23 16.39 -23.55
CA SER A 6 26.37 16.34 -24.47
C SER A 6 26.78 14.89 -24.76
N ASP A 7 27.17 14.59 -26.01
CA ASP A 7 27.68 13.27 -26.41
C ASP A 7 28.87 12.84 -25.55
N ALA A 8 29.71 13.80 -25.15
CA ALA A 8 30.86 13.58 -24.28
C ALA A 8 30.46 13.14 -22.86
N TRP A 9 29.31 13.58 -22.34
CA TRP A 9 28.79 13.13 -21.05
C TRP A 9 28.10 11.77 -21.19
N LEU A 10 27.30 11.58 -22.24
CA LEU A 10 26.64 10.30 -22.50
C LEU A 10 27.64 9.16 -22.72
N ALA A 11 28.79 9.44 -23.33
CA ALA A 11 29.90 8.50 -23.48
C ALA A 11 30.61 8.13 -22.17
N GLN A 12 30.36 8.85 -21.07
CA GLN A 12 30.90 8.53 -19.73
C GLN A 12 30.01 7.56 -18.96
N LEU A 13 28.78 7.28 -19.44
CA LEU A 13 27.92 6.28 -18.82
C LEU A 13 28.57 4.89 -18.93
N PRO A 14 28.47 4.05 -17.87
CA PRO A 14 28.95 2.67 -17.91
C PRO A 14 28.39 1.88 -19.11
N ALA A 15 29.16 0.95 -19.64
CA ALA A 15 28.73 0.12 -20.77
C ALA A 15 27.54 -0.80 -20.42
N ASP A 16 27.37 -1.10 -19.14
CA ASP A 16 26.28 -1.88 -18.51
C ASP A 16 25.25 -0.98 -17.82
N PHE A 17 25.26 0.33 -18.08
CA PHE A 17 24.37 1.29 -17.41
C PHE A 17 22.88 0.95 -17.62
N TYR A 18 22.51 0.48 -18.81
CA TYR A 18 21.15 0.00 -19.05
C TYR A 18 20.80 -1.18 -18.16
N ASP A 19 21.69 -2.16 -17.96
CA ASP A 19 21.39 -3.32 -17.11
C ASP A 19 21.16 -2.91 -15.66
N GLN A 20 21.86 -1.89 -15.19
CA GLN A 20 21.65 -1.29 -13.87
C GLN A 20 20.32 -0.55 -13.80
N LEU A 21 20.01 0.28 -14.82
CA LEU A 21 18.82 1.12 -14.84
C LEU A 21 17.55 0.37 -15.27
N ALA A 22 17.64 -0.80 -15.91
CA ALA A 22 16.50 -1.52 -16.48
C ALA A 22 15.45 -1.87 -15.42
N HIS A 23 15.90 -2.26 -14.22
CA HIS A 23 15.01 -2.51 -13.09
C HIS A 23 14.28 -1.23 -12.63
N CYS A 24 14.99 -0.10 -12.62
CA CYS A 24 14.40 1.21 -12.31
C CYS A 24 13.40 1.63 -13.39
N LEU A 25 13.77 1.54 -14.67
CA LEU A 25 12.90 1.90 -15.80
C LEU A 25 11.63 1.06 -15.80
N SER A 26 11.74 -0.24 -15.52
CA SER A 26 10.59 -1.13 -15.42
C SER A 26 9.70 -0.75 -14.24
N LEU A 27 10.24 -0.63 -13.03
CA LEU A 27 9.45 -0.34 -11.84
C LEU A 27 8.82 1.06 -11.89
N HIS A 28 9.62 2.10 -12.18
CA HIS A 28 9.13 3.48 -12.36
C HIS A 28 8.17 3.58 -13.53
N GLY A 29 8.42 2.82 -14.60
CA GLY A 29 7.56 2.72 -15.76
C GLY A 29 6.18 2.15 -15.42
N MET A 30 6.11 1.11 -14.60
CA MET A 30 4.85 0.54 -14.10
C MET A 30 4.12 1.53 -13.18
N VAL A 31 4.84 2.20 -12.28
CA VAL A 31 4.26 3.24 -11.40
C VAL A 31 3.70 4.40 -12.22
N CYS A 32 4.43 4.86 -13.24
CA CYS A 32 3.93 5.90 -14.13
C CYS A 32 2.72 5.41 -14.95
N ALA A 33 2.74 4.17 -15.43
CA ALA A 33 1.60 3.60 -16.16
C ALA A 33 0.35 3.56 -15.28
N GLU A 34 0.50 3.18 -14.01
CA GLU A 34 -0.59 3.20 -13.03
C GLU A 34 -1.05 4.62 -12.68
N LEU A 35 -0.13 5.58 -12.54
CA LEU A 35 -0.47 6.99 -12.35
C LEU A 35 -1.35 7.50 -13.51
N PHE A 36 -0.96 7.25 -14.76
CA PHE A 36 -1.67 7.72 -15.94
C PHE A 36 -2.85 6.85 -16.36
N SER A 37 -3.10 5.70 -15.71
CA SER A 37 -4.32 4.92 -15.88
C SER A 37 -5.56 5.62 -15.28
N ARG A 38 -5.33 6.66 -14.45
CA ARG A 38 -6.34 7.43 -13.71
C ARG A 38 -6.45 8.87 -14.24
N PRO A 39 -6.94 9.10 -15.47
CA PRO A 39 -6.92 10.42 -16.11
C PRO A 39 -7.72 11.50 -15.36
N ASP A 40 -8.70 11.10 -14.55
CA ASP A 40 -9.53 12.01 -13.77
C ASP A 40 -8.88 12.43 -12.44
N SER A 41 -7.71 11.88 -12.09
CA SER A 41 -6.99 12.24 -10.86
C SER A 41 -6.51 13.70 -10.91
N ALA A 42 -6.75 14.44 -9.84
CA ALA A 42 -6.27 15.81 -9.68
C ALA A 42 -4.73 15.90 -9.83
N LEU A 43 -4.01 14.88 -9.35
CA LEU A 43 -2.55 14.80 -9.52
C LEU A 43 -2.18 14.68 -11.01
N VAL A 44 -2.85 13.80 -11.76
CA VAL A 44 -2.57 13.62 -13.20
C VAL A 44 -2.87 14.90 -13.98
N GLN A 45 -3.96 15.58 -13.68
CA GLN A 45 -4.28 16.87 -14.30
C GLN A 45 -3.22 17.93 -14.01
N GLN A 46 -2.73 18.00 -12.78
CA GLN A 46 -1.66 18.92 -12.40
C GLN A 46 -0.33 18.56 -13.09
N LEU A 47 0.02 17.28 -13.15
CA LEU A 47 1.24 16.81 -13.81
C LEU A 47 1.19 17.04 -15.31
N ALA A 48 0.03 16.88 -15.96
CA ALA A 48 -0.13 17.18 -17.40
C ALA A 48 0.18 18.66 -17.76
N LEU A 49 0.12 19.57 -16.79
CA LEU A 49 0.53 20.98 -16.96
C LEU A 49 2.03 21.20 -16.76
N LEU A 50 2.70 20.31 -16.02
CA LEU A 50 4.10 20.43 -15.63
C LEU A 50 5.03 19.64 -16.56
N THR A 51 4.62 18.43 -16.96
CA THR A 51 5.41 17.50 -17.75
C THR A 51 4.70 17.11 -19.05
N PRO A 52 5.45 16.88 -20.14
CA PRO A 52 4.91 16.29 -21.37
C PRO A 52 4.61 14.79 -21.24
N ILE A 53 5.00 14.13 -20.15
CA ILE A 53 4.76 12.70 -19.94
C ILE A 53 3.25 12.43 -19.87
N ASN A 54 2.82 11.43 -20.63
CA ASN A 54 1.48 10.87 -20.62
C ASN A 54 1.55 9.35 -20.85
N ALA A 55 0.41 8.67 -20.86
CA ALA A 55 0.35 7.21 -21.04
C ALA A 55 1.07 6.71 -22.30
N ALA A 56 1.00 7.44 -23.43
CA ALA A 56 1.70 7.04 -24.66
C ALA A 56 3.22 7.17 -24.50
N THR A 57 3.70 8.28 -23.93
CA THR A 57 5.13 8.48 -23.67
C THR A 57 5.68 7.45 -22.68
N VAL A 58 4.92 7.09 -21.64
CA VAL A 58 5.28 6.00 -20.72
C VAL A 58 5.39 4.68 -21.47
N GLY A 59 4.43 4.36 -22.35
CA GLY A 59 4.48 3.15 -23.18
C GLY A 59 5.71 3.09 -24.09
N GLU A 60 6.09 4.21 -24.71
CA GLU A 60 7.30 4.33 -25.54
C GLU A 60 8.58 4.13 -24.72
N LEU A 61 8.69 4.75 -23.55
CA LEU A 61 9.87 4.62 -22.69
C LEU A 61 9.98 3.24 -22.05
N ASN A 62 8.85 2.60 -21.71
CA ASN A 62 8.82 1.23 -21.20
C ASN A 62 9.21 0.18 -22.27
N ALA A 63 9.22 0.56 -23.54
CA ALA A 63 9.67 -0.30 -24.64
C ALA A 63 11.19 -0.24 -24.88
N ILE A 64 11.95 0.51 -24.07
CA ILE A 64 13.41 0.51 -24.10
C ILE A 64 13.90 -0.81 -23.51
N LEU A 65 14.56 -1.62 -24.34
CA LEU A 65 15.06 -2.95 -24.03
C LEU A 65 16.59 -3.07 -24.14
N SER A 66 17.30 -1.98 -24.44
CA SER A 66 18.75 -1.99 -24.61
C SER A 66 19.45 -0.65 -24.32
N GLN A 67 20.75 -0.72 -24.08
CA GLN A 67 21.65 0.45 -23.95
C GLN A 67 21.55 1.41 -25.15
N GLU A 68 21.52 0.89 -26.38
CA GLU A 68 21.44 1.73 -27.59
C GLU A 68 20.12 2.53 -27.62
N GLN A 69 19.01 1.88 -27.28
CA GLN A 69 17.70 2.53 -27.22
C GLN A 69 17.64 3.58 -26.10
N LEU A 70 18.22 3.28 -24.93
CA LEU A 70 18.30 4.23 -23.82
C LEU A 70 19.12 5.47 -24.22
N LEU A 71 20.30 5.28 -24.83
CA LEU A 71 21.12 6.39 -25.31
C LEU A 71 20.39 7.21 -26.38
N ALA A 72 19.71 6.56 -27.32
CA ALA A 72 18.90 7.25 -28.33
C ALA A 72 17.78 8.09 -27.70
N ALA A 73 17.11 7.58 -26.66
CA ALA A 73 16.10 8.31 -25.91
C ALA A 73 16.71 9.51 -25.17
N LEU A 74 17.88 9.35 -24.53
CA LEU A 74 18.61 10.43 -23.85
C LEU A 74 19.14 11.50 -24.81
N HIS A 75 19.48 11.14 -26.06
CA HIS A 75 19.83 12.13 -27.08
C HIS A 75 18.62 12.92 -27.57
N THR A 76 17.51 12.23 -27.82
CA THR A 76 16.35 12.82 -28.53
C THR A 76 15.43 13.57 -27.56
N GLN A 77 15.16 12.98 -26.40
CA GLN A 77 14.17 13.45 -25.43
C GLN A 77 14.65 13.22 -23.98
N PRO A 78 15.81 13.77 -23.56
CA PRO A 78 16.35 13.53 -22.21
C PRO A 78 15.40 13.99 -21.11
N GLY A 79 14.61 15.05 -21.37
CA GLY A 79 13.59 15.51 -20.44
C GLY A 79 12.48 14.49 -20.17
N HIS A 80 12.14 13.63 -21.14
CA HIS A 80 11.14 12.59 -20.94
C HIS A 80 11.69 11.45 -20.07
N VAL A 81 12.94 11.04 -20.30
CA VAL A 81 13.60 10.05 -19.45
C VAL A 81 13.75 10.58 -18.02
N TYR A 82 14.16 11.84 -17.88
CA TYR A 82 14.27 12.52 -16.59
C TYR A 82 12.91 12.58 -15.87
N ASP A 83 11.85 13.04 -16.55
CA ASP A 83 10.52 13.14 -15.96
C ASP A 83 9.97 11.75 -15.57
N LEU A 84 10.13 10.71 -16.40
CA LEU A 84 9.70 9.35 -16.06
C LEU A 84 10.35 8.86 -14.76
N LEU A 85 11.68 9.01 -14.63
CA LEU A 85 12.41 8.58 -13.44
C LEU A 85 12.00 9.39 -12.21
N LEU A 86 11.81 10.71 -12.35
CA LEU A 86 11.36 11.56 -11.25
C LEU A 86 9.95 11.18 -10.79
N LEU A 87 9.00 11.03 -11.71
CA LEU A 87 7.61 10.68 -11.42
C LEU A 87 7.49 9.29 -10.81
N GLY A 88 8.19 8.30 -11.37
CA GLY A 88 8.18 6.95 -10.85
C GLY A 88 8.78 6.86 -9.45
N ARG A 89 9.90 7.55 -9.21
CA ARG A 89 10.50 7.63 -7.88
C ARG A 89 9.55 8.26 -6.86
N LEU A 90 8.94 9.40 -7.19
CA LEU A 90 7.99 10.07 -6.30
C LEU A 90 6.72 9.24 -6.08
N GLY A 91 6.29 8.47 -7.09
CA GLY A 91 5.14 7.58 -6.98
C GLY A 91 5.39 6.36 -6.10
N LEU A 92 6.63 5.87 -6.02
CA LEU A 92 7.01 4.71 -5.19
C LEU A 92 6.76 4.90 -3.69
N ASP A 93 6.79 6.14 -3.21
CA ASP A 93 6.54 6.50 -1.82
C ASP A 93 5.08 6.89 -1.55
N THR A 94 4.17 6.57 -2.47
CA THR A 94 2.73 6.86 -2.34
C THR A 94 1.89 5.60 -2.52
N SER A 95 0.61 5.67 -2.15
CA SER A 95 -0.35 4.58 -2.38
C SER A 95 -0.57 4.24 -3.86
N LEU A 96 -0.06 5.06 -4.80
CA LEU A 96 -0.05 4.74 -6.23
C LEU A 96 0.82 3.52 -6.55
N ALA A 97 1.86 3.25 -5.76
CA ALA A 97 2.75 2.13 -5.99
C ALA A 97 2.18 0.79 -5.55
N GLU A 98 1.18 0.77 -4.66
CA GLU A 98 0.67 -0.45 -4.03
C GLU A 98 0.21 -1.53 -5.04
N PRO A 99 -0.61 -1.22 -6.07
CA PRO A 99 -0.96 -2.20 -7.11
C PRO A 99 0.26 -2.74 -7.87
N VAL A 100 1.26 -1.89 -8.12
CA VAL A 100 2.48 -2.24 -8.84
C VAL A 100 3.37 -3.15 -7.99
N LEU A 101 3.60 -2.79 -6.73
CA LEU A 101 4.42 -3.57 -5.80
C LEU A 101 3.78 -4.93 -5.52
N ARG A 102 2.45 -4.99 -5.40
CA ARG A 102 1.71 -6.25 -5.30
C ARG A 102 1.90 -7.13 -6.53
N PHE A 103 1.78 -6.55 -7.72
CA PHE A 103 2.01 -7.26 -8.98
C PHE A 103 3.45 -7.80 -9.07
N VAL A 104 4.46 -6.98 -8.76
CA VAL A 104 5.87 -7.39 -8.74
C VAL A 104 6.09 -8.52 -7.76
N ARG A 105 5.51 -8.42 -6.55
CA ARG A 105 5.58 -9.46 -5.52
C ARG A 105 5.02 -10.81 -6.03
N GLN A 106 3.87 -10.77 -6.68
CA GLN A 106 3.21 -11.98 -7.21
C GLN A 106 3.94 -12.58 -8.41
N GLN A 107 4.44 -11.75 -9.33
CA GLN A 107 5.12 -12.22 -10.55
C GLN A 107 6.53 -12.74 -10.26
N MET A 108 7.26 -12.10 -9.35
CA MET A 108 8.65 -12.46 -9.05
C MET A 108 8.78 -13.40 -7.84
N PHE A 109 7.69 -13.71 -7.14
CA PHE A 109 7.68 -14.54 -5.92
C PHE A 109 8.67 -14.03 -4.85
N VAL A 110 8.75 -12.71 -4.68
CA VAL A 110 9.67 -12.05 -3.74
C VAL A 110 8.99 -11.74 -2.41
N SER A 111 9.77 -11.73 -1.32
CA SER A 111 9.29 -11.35 0.02
C SER A 111 9.10 -9.83 0.15
N GLU A 112 8.44 -9.40 1.23
CA GLU A 112 8.27 -7.97 1.55
C GLU A 112 9.63 -7.27 1.76
N GLU A 113 10.56 -7.91 2.46
CA GLU A 113 11.93 -7.40 2.62
C GLU A 113 12.65 -7.22 1.27
N GLN A 114 12.44 -8.14 0.33
CA GLN A 114 13.02 -8.05 -1.01
C GLN A 114 12.38 -6.94 -1.84
N ILE A 115 11.07 -6.73 -1.72
CA ILE A 115 10.38 -5.59 -2.35
C ILE A 115 10.94 -4.27 -1.82
N GLU A 116 11.13 -4.14 -0.50
CA GLU A 116 11.69 -2.93 0.07
C GLU A 116 13.13 -2.70 -0.37
N ALA A 117 13.95 -3.76 -0.45
CA ALA A 117 15.30 -3.66 -1.01
C ALA A 117 15.29 -3.21 -2.49
N ILE A 118 14.34 -3.72 -3.31
CA ILE A 118 14.18 -3.29 -4.71
C ILE A 118 13.76 -1.82 -4.78
N LYS A 119 12.84 -1.38 -3.92
CA LYS A 119 12.41 0.03 -3.85
C LYS A 119 13.58 0.94 -3.52
N VAL A 120 14.31 0.65 -2.43
CA VAL A 120 15.48 1.43 -2.01
C VAL A 120 16.51 1.50 -3.14
N TYR A 121 16.83 0.35 -3.75
CA TYR A 121 17.75 0.31 -4.89
C TYR A 121 17.28 1.21 -6.05
N CYS A 122 16.00 1.13 -6.43
CA CYS A 122 15.47 1.92 -7.54
C CYS A 122 15.44 3.42 -7.23
N THR A 123 15.08 3.79 -6.00
CA THR A 123 15.05 5.18 -5.53
C THR A 123 16.46 5.77 -5.50
N GLU A 124 17.43 5.08 -4.93
CA GLU A 124 18.82 5.55 -4.85
C GLU A 124 19.47 5.66 -6.23
N LEU A 125 19.30 4.65 -7.09
CA LEU A 125 19.90 4.65 -8.43
C LEU A 125 19.30 5.75 -9.31
N SER A 126 17.97 5.92 -9.29
CA SER A 126 17.33 7.00 -10.04
C SER A 126 17.70 8.38 -9.50
N GLU A 127 17.78 8.56 -8.18
CA GLU A 127 18.27 9.80 -7.58
C GLU A 127 19.68 10.15 -8.03
N ALA A 128 20.59 9.17 -7.99
CA ALA A 128 21.98 9.36 -8.41
C ALA A 128 22.06 9.79 -9.89
N PHE A 129 21.25 9.17 -10.76
CA PHE A 129 21.19 9.54 -12.18
C PHE A 129 20.63 10.96 -12.38
N LEU A 130 19.49 11.29 -11.76
CA LEU A 130 18.88 12.62 -11.85
C LEU A 130 19.84 13.72 -11.37
N ALA A 131 20.52 13.48 -10.24
CA ALA A 131 21.53 14.38 -9.70
C ALA A 131 22.73 14.56 -10.65
N SER A 132 23.17 13.49 -11.31
CA SER A 132 24.26 13.56 -12.30
C SER A 132 23.88 14.41 -13.52
N VAL A 133 22.63 14.29 -14.01
CA VAL A 133 22.10 15.14 -15.08
C VAL A 133 22.05 16.61 -14.64
N GLU A 134 21.53 16.89 -13.45
CA GLU A 134 21.46 18.24 -12.89
C GLU A 134 22.85 18.87 -12.71
N GLN A 135 23.81 18.10 -12.22
CA GLN A 135 25.20 18.54 -12.07
C GLN A 135 25.83 18.85 -13.44
N HIS A 136 25.68 17.96 -14.42
CA HIS A 136 26.20 18.19 -15.76
C HIS A 136 25.64 19.48 -16.37
N LEU A 137 24.34 19.72 -16.21
CA LEU A 137 23.71 20.95 -16.67
C LEU A 137 24.19 22.17 -15.87
N ALA A 138 24.44 22.06 -14.57
CA ALA A 138 24.98 23.17 -13.78
C ALA A 138 26.39 23.58 -14.25
N GLU A 139 27.16 22.63 -14.77
CA GLU A 139 28.50 22.86 -15.34
C GLU A 139 28.46 23.41 -16.78
N THR A 140 27.48 22.99 -17.58
CA THR A 140 27.40 23.32 -19.02
C THR A 140 26.43 24.44 -19.38
N ASP A 141 25.28 24.51 -18.72
CA ASP A 141 24.24 25.54 -18.89
C ASP A 141 23.48 25.79 -17.57
N ARG A 142 24.00 26.71 -16.76
CA ARG A 142 23.39 27.09 -15.46
C ARG A 142 21.96 27.59 -15.56
N ALA A 143 21.56 28.20 -16.68
CA ALA A 143 20.21 28.72 -16.84
C ALA A 143 19.22 27.57 -17.05
N VAL A 144 19.61 26.55 -17.83
CA VAL A 144 18.85 25.30 -17.95
C VAL A 144 18.79 24.56 -16.62
N ALA A 145 19.92 24.44 -15.91
CA ALA A 145 19.97 23.78 -14.61
C ALA A 145 19.03 24.43 -13.58
N GLY A 146 19.00 25.77 -13.51
CA GLY A 146 18.08 26.49 -12.64
C GLY A 146 16.61 26.25 -12.97
N ARG A 147 16.26 26.20 -14.27
CA ARG A 147 14.90 25.84 -14.71
C ARG A 147 14.56 24.38 -14.39
N LEU A 148 15.52 23.47 -14.47
CA LEU A 148 15.31 22.05 -14.19
C LEU A 148 15.06 21.84 -12.70
N GLY A 149 15.85 22.50 -11.85
CA GLY A 149 15.60 22.50 -10.41
C GLY A 149 14.23 23.07 -10.04
N GLN A 150 13.80 24.17 -10.68
CA GLN A 150 12.45 24.72 -10.47
C GLN A 150 11.36 23.75 -10.92
N HIS A 151 11.52 23.12 -12.09
CA HIS A 151 10.61 22.12 -12.64
C HIS A 151 10.47 20.91 -11.70
N ARG A 152 11.60 20.38 -11.19
CA ARG A 152 11.61 19.31 -10.20
C ARG A 152 10.85 19.70 -8.92
N LEU A 153 11.12 20.89 -8.37
CA LEU A 153 10.43 21.40 -7.19
C LEU A 153 8.90 21.52 -7.40
N GLN A 154 8.46 21.91 -8.59
CA GLN A 154 7.02 22.00 -8.91
C GLN A 154 6.36 20.62 -8.95
N ILE A 155 7.05 19.62 -9.50
CA ILE A 155 6.56 18.23 -9.52
C ILE A 155 6.54 17.66 -8.10
N GLU A 156 7.61 17.82 -7.33
CA GLU A 156 7.69 17.38 -5.93
C GLU A 156 6.58 18.03 -5.08
N ALA A 157 6.31 19.33 -5.29
CA ALA A 157 5.21 20.03 -4.62
C ALA A 157 3.83 19.49 -5.03
N ALA A 158 3.64 19.05 -6.28
CA ALA A 158 2.40 18.42 -6.73
C ALA A 158 2.18 17.06 -6.03
N PHE A 159 3.22 16.23 -5.92
CA PHE A 159 3.16 14.98 -5.18
C PHE A 159 2.94 15.22 -3.68
N TYR A 160 3.66 16.16 -3.08
CA TYR A 160 3.48 16.51 -1.67
C TYR A 160 2.05 17.00 -1.39
N ALA A 161 1.51 17.86 -2.26
CA ALA A 161 0.13 18.31 -2.15
C ALA A 161 -0.84 17.14 -2.32
N HIS A 162 -0.62 16.23 -3.29
CA HIS A 162 -1.45 15.05 -3.48
C HIS A 162 -1.45 14.13 -2.25
N SER A 163 -0.27 13.81 -1.71
CA SER A 163 -0.14 13.00 -0.49
C SER A 163 -0.80 13.70 0.69
N ALA A 164 -0.55 15.01 0.88
CA ALA A 164 -1.20 15.79 1.92
C ALA A 164 -2.74 15.87 1.75
N THR A 165 -3.24 15.87 0.51
CA THR A 165 -4.68 15.86 0.22
C THR A 165 -5.25 14.45 0.36
N ALA A 166 -4.49 13.38 0.12
CA ALA A 166 -4.88 12.01 0.43
C ALA A 166 -4.96 11.81 1.96
N THR A 167 -4.04 12.42 2.72
CA THR A 167 -4.09 12.47 4.19
C THR A 167 -5.19 13.43 4.70
N ALA A 168 -5.51 14.50 3.98
CA ALA A 168 -6.58 15.46 4.33
C ALA A 168 -7.96 15.12 3.74
N ALA A 169 -8.03 14.12 2.86
CA ALA A 169 -9.22 13.38 2.45
C ALA A 169 -9.45 12.16 3.35
N ALA A 170 -8.66 12.00 4.42
CA ALA A 170 -9.27 11.55 5.65
C ALA A 170 -10.42 12.52 5.94
N PRO A 171 -11.66 12.04 6.16
CA PRO A 171 -12.74 12.92 6.58
C PRO A 171 -12.24 13.77 7.76
N GLU A 172 -12.67 15.04 7.86
CA GLU A 172 -12.47 15.87 9.07
C GLU A 172 -12.46 14.94 10.28
N PRO A 173 -11.41 14.94 11.14
CA PRO A 173 -11.26 13.92 12.17
C PRO A 173 -12.55 13.86 12.95
N LEU A 174 -13.34 12.82 12.66
CA LEU A 174 -14.69 12.72 13.17
C LEU A 174 -14.55 12.70 14.69
N PRO A 175 -15.39 13.45 15.41
CA PRO A 175 -15.26 13.54 16.86
C PRO A 175 -15.21 12.11 17.41
N PRO A 176 -14.24 11.81 18.29
CA PRO A 176 -14.10 10.46 18.80
C PRO A 176 -15.36 10.09 19.56
N VAL A 177 -15.96 8.97 19.19
CA VAL A 177 -17.16 8.42 19.84
C VAL A 177 -16.79 7.50 21.00
N ALA A 178 -15.57 6.97 20.99
CA ALA A 178 -15.03 6.14 22.05
C ALA A 178 -13.53 6.34 22.23
N THR A 179 -13.05 6.10 23.45
CA THR A 179 -11.63 5.93 23.74
C THR A 179 -11.43 4.55 24.36
N VAL A 180 -10.69 3.69 23.66
CA VAL A 180 -10.47 2.30 24.08
C VAL A 180 -9.01 2.12 24.45
N ARG A 181 -8.74 1.25 25.42
CA ARG A 181 -7.38 0.84 25.80
C ARG A 181 -7.29 -0.66 25.70
N PHE A 182 -6.61 -1.15 24.67
CA PHE A 182 -6.38 -2.57 24.49
C PHE A 182 -5.19 -3.03 25.34
N ASN A 183 -5.33 -4.15 26.04
CA ASN A 183 -4.17 -4.89 26.52
C ASN A 183 -3.47 -5.59 25.35
N ASP A 184 -2.27 -6.13 25.57
CA ASP A 184 -1.47 -6.72 24.48
C ASP A 184 -2.21 -7.84 23.72
N PRO A 185 -2.83 -8.85 24.38
CA PRO A 185 -3.63 -9.86 23.69
C PRO A 185 -4.78 -9.27 22.85
N GLN A 186 -5.51 -8.29 23.39
CA GLN A 186 -6.62 -7.65 22.67
C GLN A 186 -6.12 -6.88 21.45
N LEU A 187 -4.99 -6.18 21.57
CA LEU A 187 -4.40 -5.42 20.47
C LEU A 187 -3.94 -6.33 19.33
N GLN A 188 -3.27 -7.44 19.67
CA GLN A 188 -2.86 -8.43 18.67
C GLN A 188 -4.07 -9.07 17.98
N MET A 189 -5.15 -9.34 18.72
CA MET A 189 -6.39 -9.86 18.14
C MET A 189 -7.07 -8.88 17.19
N VAL A 190 -7.13 -7.59 17.55
CA VAL A 190 -7.71 -6.56 16.68
C VAL A 190 -6.86 -6.40 15.40
N ARG A 191 -5.54 -6.40 15.52
CA ARG A 191 -4.62 -6.40 14.37
C ARG A 191 -4.83 -7.61 13.48
N LEU A 192 -4.91 -8.80 14.06
CA LEU A 192 -5.16 -10.04 13.34
C LEU A 192 -6.51 -10.00 12.61
N ALA A 193 -7.56 -9.54 13.26
CA ALA A 193 -8.89 -9.45 12.66
C ALA A 193 -8.91 -8.52 11.43
N VAL A 194 -8.31 -7.34 11.55
CA VAL A 194 -8.20 -6.38 10.42
C VAL A 194 -7.33 -6.96 9.31
N LEU A 195 -6.19 -7.57 9.64
CA LEU A 195 -5.28 -8.20 8.68
C LEU A 195 -5.94 -9.37 7.95
N LEU A 196 -6.71 -10.20 8.66
CA LEU A 196 -7.40 -11.36 8.11
C LEU A 196 -8.40 -10.94 7.04
N VAL A 197 -9.23 -9.93 7.33
CA VAL A 197 -10.18 -9.37 6.36
C VAL A 197 -9.47 -8.79 5.15
N HIS A 198 -8.35 -8.09 5.35
CA HIS A 198 -7.52 -7.55 4.28
C HIS A 198 -6.88 -8.65 3.41
N SER A 199 -6.60 -9.82 3.98
CA SER A 199 -5.83 -10.90 3.35
C SER A 199 -6.68 -12.03 2.78
N LEU A 200 -8.01 -11.87 2.75
CA LEU A 200 -8.89 -12.86 2.14
C LEU A 200 -8.61 -12.96 0.62
N PRO A 201 -8.54 -14.19 0.06
CA PRO A 201 -8.14 -14.38 -1.34
C PRO A 201 -9.17 -13.81 -2.31
N ASP A 202 -8.66 -13.19 -3.38
CA ASP A 202 -9.49 -12.54 -4.40
C ASP A 202 -10.13 -13.54 -5.39
N ASP A 203 -9.60 -14.76 -5.48
CA ASP A 203 -9.91 -15.81 -6.46
C ASP A 203 -10.63 -17.03 -5.84
N THR A 204 -11.50 -16.79 -4.86
CA THR A 204 -12.27 -17.84 -4.19
C THR A 204 -13.73 -17.89 -4.63
N GLU A 205 -14.30 -19.10 -4.71
CA GLU A 205 -15.73 -19.32 -4.95
C GLU A 205 -16.54 -19.39 -3.64
N ILE A 206 -15.90 -19.20 -2.48
CA ILE A 206 -16.55 -19.32 -1.17
C ILE A 206 -17.54 -18.16 -0.97
N PRO A 207 -18.86 -18.43 -0.83
CA PRO A 207 -19.88 -17.38 -0.71
C PRO A 207 -19.64 -16.40 0.42
N PHE A 208 -19.17 -16.89 1.57
CA PHE A 208 -18.81 -16.06 2.72
C PHE A 208 -17.73 -15.03 2.38
N VAL A 209 -16.63 -15.43 1.72
CA VAL A 209 -15.53 -14.52 1.38
C VAL A 209 -15.96 -13.49 0.35
N LEU A 210 -16.75 -13.92 -0.65
CA LEU A 210 -17.33 -13.01 -1.63
C LEU A 210 -18.25 -11.97 -0.97
N ALA A 211 -19.03 -12.36 0.04
CA ALA A 211 -19.93 -11.47 0.76
C ALA A 211 -19.16 -10.50 1.69
N VAL A 212 -18.11 -10.96 2.38
CA VAL A 212 -17.22 -10.06 3.16
C VAL A 212 -16.65 -8.96 2.27
N ARG A 213 -16.28 -9.29 1.03
CA ARG A 213 -15.79 -8.32 0.03
C ARG A 213 -16.85 -7.35 -0.49
N GLN A 214 -18.13 -7.54 -0.17
CA GLN A 214 -19.18 -6.56 -0.50
C GLN A 214 -19.44 -5.58 0.63
N ILE A 215 -18.89 -5.82 1.83
CA ILE A 215 -19.08 -4.92 2.98
C ILE A 215 -18.22 -3.66 2.76
N PRO A 216 -18.83 -2.45 2.66
CA PRO A 216 -18.10 -1.24 2.35
C PRO A 216 -17.02 -0.86 3.38
N ALA A 217 -17.30 -1.06 4.67
CA ALA A 217 -16.36 -0.69 5.74
C ALA A 217 -15.13 -1.62 5.78
N LEU A 218 -15.25 -2.84 5.24
CA LEU A 218 -14.19 -3.84 5.20
C LEU A 218 -13.38 -3.80 3.90
N GLN A 219 -13.66 -2.85 3.01
CA GLN A 219 -12.86 -2.65 1.81
C GLN A 219 -11.42 -2.28 2.20
N PRO A 220 -10.40 -2.82 1.51
CA PRO A 220 -8.99 -2.54 1.83
C PRO A 220 -8.67 -1.05 1.95
N LEU A 221 -9.20 -0.22 1.03
CA LEU A 221 -9.00 1.23 1.03
C LEU A 221 -9.53 1.91 2.30
N GLN A 222 -10.60 1.38 2.89
CA GLN A 222 -11.20 1.96 4.10
C GLN A 222 -10.46 1.52 5.37
N LEU A 223 -9.85 0.34 5.35
CA LEU A 223 -9.13 -0.23 6.49
C LEU A 223 -7.67 0.26 6.61
N GLU A 224 -7.10 0.84 5.55
CA GLU A 224 -5.69 1.23 5.46
C GLU A 224 -5.27 2.17 6.62
N ALA A 225 -5.97 3.29 6.79
CA ALA A 225 -5.69 4.25 7.86
C ALA A 225 -5.83 3.64 9.26
N LEU A 226 -6.83 2.78 9.47
CA LEU A 226 -7.02 2.08 10.74
C LEU A 226 -5.91 1.05 10.98
N SER A 227 -5.49 0.32 9.95
CA SER A 227 -4.43 -0.68 10.02
C SER A 227 -3.08 -0.05 10.39
N GLU A 228 -2.72 1.07 9.76
CA GLU A 228 -1.51 1.83 10.10
C GLU A 228 -1.52 2.31 11.54
N ARG A 229 -2.65 2.91 11.98
CA ARG A 229 -2.82 3.38 13.36
C ARG A 229 -2.71 2.24 14.37
N LEU A 230 -3.33 1.10 14.10
CA LEU A 230 -3.24 -0.08 14.94
C LEU A 230 -1.84 -0.67 14.94
N GLY A 231 -1.11 -0.65 13.82
CA GLY A 231 0.27 -1.12 13.70
C GLY A 231 1.25 -0.30 14.55
N ALA A 232 1.06 1.02 14.61
CA ALA A 232 1.90 1.92 15.40
C ALA A 232 1.56 1.93 16.92
N LEU A 233 0.33 1.58 17.29
CA LEU A 233 -0.16 1.64 18.68
C LEU A 233 0.58 0.67 19.61
N GLN A 234 0.93 1.10 20.83
CA GLN A 234 1.46 0.19 21.85
C GLN A 234 0.36 -0.31 22.79
N ALA A 235 0.56 -1.51 23.35
CA ALA A 235 -0.37 -2.08 24.33
C ALA A 235 -0.53 -1.14 25.54
N GLY A 236 -1.77 -0.89 25.96
CA GLY A 236 -2.08 0.01 27.05
C GLY A 236 -2.14 1.50 26.68
N GLU A 237 -1.90 1.87 25.43
CA GLU A 237 -2.15 3.22 24.94
C GLU A 237 -3.65 3.45 24.67
N GLN A 238 -4.08 4.71 24.82
CA GLN A 238 -5.45 5.10 24.53
C GLN A 238 -5.62 5.31 23.03
N LEU A 239 -6.57 4.59 22.44
CA LEU A 239 -6.99 4.76 21.06
C LEU A 239 -8.33 5.47 21.02
N ALA A 240 -8.33 6.71 20.55
CA ALA A 240 -9.57 7.43 20.22
C ALA A 240 -10.11 6.94 18.88
N LEU A 241 -11.35 6.45 18.88
CA LEU A 241 -12.04 5.88 17.73
C LEU A 241 -13.14 6.82 17.25
N SER A 242 -13.17 7.07 15.95
CA SER A 242 -14.33 7.61 15.26
C SER A 242 -15.39 6.52 15.04
N MET A 243 -16.63 6.91 14.69
CA MET A 243 -17.70 5.92 14.41
C MET A 243 -17.33 4.96 13.27
N PRO A 244 -16.76 5.40 12.13
CA PRO A 244 -16.34 4.47 11.08
C PRO A 244 -15.29 3.47 11.56
N GLU A 245 -14.31 3.91 12.34
CA GLU A 245 -13.27 3.01 12.88
C GLU A 245 -13.84 2.01 13.88
N LEU A 246 -14.81 2.43 14.69
CA LEU A 246 -15.52 1.54 15.60
C LEU A 246 -16.28 0.45 14.82
N VAL A 247 -16.98 0.83 13.75
CA VAL A 247 -17.70 -0.09 12.85
C VAL A 247 -16.73 -1.06 12.18
N GLN A 248 -15.58 -0.57 11.69
CA GLN A 248 -14.56 -1.39 11.05
C GLN A 248 -13.99 -2.45 12.00
N ILE A 249 -13.59 -2.05 13.22
CA ILE A 249 -13.08 -2.99 14.22
C ILE A 249 -14.18 -4.00 14.60
N TYR A 250 -15.42 -3.52 14.80
CA TYR A 250 -16.55 -4.38 15.13
C TYR A 250 -16.80 -5.46 14.07
N GLN A 251 -16.91 -5.06 12.80
CA GLN A 251 -17.15 -6.00 11.71
C GLN A 251 -15.94 -6.92 11.46
N ALA A 252 -14.71 -6.41 11.53
CA ALA A 252 -13.52 -7.22 11.36
C ALA A 252 -13.39 -8.29 12.46
N MET A 253 -13.65 -7.92 13.72
CA MET A 253 -13.64 -8.86 14.84
C MET A 253 -14.70 -9.96 14.70
N GLN A 254 -15.89 -9.59 14.23
CA GLN A 254 -16.97 -10.55 13.95
C GLN A 254 -16.62 -11.49 12.80
N VAL A 255 -16.13 -10.98 11.68
CA VAL A 255 -15.67 -11.80 10.55
C VAL A 255 -14.54 -12.74 10.98
N CYS A 256 -13.59 -12.25 11.78
CA CYS A 256 -12.56 -13.07 12.39
C CYS A 256 -13.18 -14.21 13.23
N GLY A 257 -14.11 -13.90 14.13
CA GLY A 257 -14.84 -14.91 14.90
C GLY A 257 -15.52 -15.97 14.03
N LEU A 258 -16.24 -15.54 12.98
CA LEU A 258 -16.92 -16.43 12.03
C LEU A 258 -15.94 -17.34 11.27
N VAL A 259 -14.80 -16.82 10.83
CA VAL A 259 -13.75 -17.60 10.16
C VAL A 259 -13.13 -18.64 11.10
N PHE A 260 -12.95 -18.31 12.38
CA PHE A 260 -12.38 -19.23 13.38
C PHE A 260 -13.34 -20.32 13.87
N VAL A 261 -14.66 -20.11 13.73
CA VAL A 261 -15.70 -21.05 14.15
C VAL A 261 -16.23 -21.90 12.97
N SER A 262 -15.93 -21.51 11.73
CA SER A 262 -16.35 -22.22 10.51
C SER A 262 -15.22 -23.06 9.88
N ASP A 263 -15.60 -23.97 8.97
CA ASP A 263 -14.67 -24.73 8.14
C ASP A 263 -14.00 -23.86 7.04
N VAL A 264 -14.23 -22.54 7.05
CA VAL A 264 -13.65 -21.60 6.07
C VAL A 264 -12.13 -21.65 6.13
N LEU A 265 -11.51 -21.72 7.32
CA LEU A 265 -10.06 -21.88 7.46
C LEU A 265 -9.53 -23.18 6.83
N ALA A 266 -10.27 -24.28 6.98
CA ALA A 266 -9.93 -25.57 6.38
C ALA A 266 -10.09 -25.54 4.85
N SER A 267 -11.18 -24.93 4.35
CA SER A 267 -11.46 -24.78 2.92
C SER A 267 -10.48 -23.84 2.20
N LEU A 268 -9.91 -22.87 2.92
CA LEU A 268 -8.89 -21.94 2.43
C LEU A 268 -7.46 -22.48 2.57
N GLY A 269 -7.27 -23.67 3.17
CA GLY A 269 -5.94 -24.24 3.41
C GLY A 269 -5.09 -23.43 4.40
N LEU A 270 -5.71 -22.61 5.25
CA LEU A 270 -5.04 -21.72 6.21
C LEU A 270 -4.77 -22.39 7.58
N GLU A 271 -5.17 -23.64 7.77
CA GLU A 271 -4.95 -24.38 9.03
C GLU A 271 -3.46 -24.62 9.33
N ASP A 272 -2.63 -24.77 8.29
CA ASP A 272 -1.18 -24.97 8.43
C ASP A 272 -0.45 -23.72 8.92
N PHE A 273 -1.02 -22.51 8.71
CA PHE A 273 -0.43 -21.25 9.21
C PHE A 273 -0.66 -21.03 10.71
N MET A 274 -1.68 -21.67 11.31
CA MET A 274 -2.00 -21.53 12.73
C MET A 274 -1.40 -22.62 13.62
N SER A 275 -0.92 -23.70 13.02
CA SER A 275 -0.24 -24.77 13.72
C SER A 275 1.23 -24.39 13.86
N GLY A 276 1.60 -23.83 15.02
CA GLY A 276 3.01 -23.60 15.36
C GLY A 276 3.86 -24.87 15.23
N PRO A 277 5.20 -24.77 15.23
CA PRO A 277 6.08 -25.94 15.16
C PRO A 277 5.71 -26.95 16.24
N ALA A 278 5.68 -28.24 15.88
CA ALA A 278 5.27 -29.33 16.75
C ALA A 278 5.95 -29.25 18.13
N GLU A 279 5.16 -29.01 19.18
CA GLU A 279 5.67 -28.95 20.54
C GLU A 279 6.25 -30.32 20.96
N GLU A 280 7.48 -30.28 21.48
CA GLU A 280 8.07 -31.37 22.25
C GLU A 280 7.18 -31.73 23.46
N PRO A 281 7.16 -32.99 23.91
CA PRO A 281 6.17 -33.47 24.88
C PRO A 281 6.28 -32.72 26.22
N ALA A 282 5.22 -31.98 26.54
CA ALA A 282 5.08 -31.20 27.77
C ALA A 282 5.01 -32.09 29.03
N THR A 283 5.61 -31.58 30.11
CA THR A 283 5.59 -32.15 31.46
C THR A 283 4.21 -31.98 32.12
N PRO A 284 3.79 -32.89 33.02
CA PRO A 284 2.37 -33.10 33.35
C PRO A 284 1.84 -32.27 34.53
N GLU A 285 2.09 -30.95 34.59
CA GLU A 285 1.50 -30.09 35.65
C GLU A 285 1.14 -28.65 35.19
N ALA A 286 0.57 -28.50 34.00
CA ALA A 286 -0.08 -27.24 33.60
C ALA A 286 -1.59 -27.45 33.38
N LYS A 287 -2.42 -26.54 33.91
CA LYS A 287 -3.84 -26.46 33.57
C LYS A 287 -3.99 -26.54 32.05
N ALA A 288 -4.87 -27.43 31.57
CA ALA A 288 -5.07 -27.65 30.14
C ALA A 288 -5.25 -26.29 29.42
N PRO A 289 -4.48 -26.02 28.36
CA PRO A 289 -4.61 -24.78 27.62
C PRO A 289 -6.03 -24.70 27.04
N MET A 290 -6.72 -23.57 27.25
CA MET A 290 -7.90 -23.24 26.46
C MET A 290 -7.50 -23.36 24.99
N SER A 291 -8.30 -24.05 24.17
CA SER A 291 -7.98 -24.11 22.74
C SER A 291 -7.96 -22.68 22.21
N SER A 292 -7.01 -22.36 21.31
CA SER A 292 -6.86 -21.03 20.73
C SER A 292 -8.20 -20.46 20.21
N ARG A 293 -9.09 -21.32 19.69
CA ARG A 293 -10.46 -20.98 19.27
C ARG A 293 -11.34 -20.44 20.40
N GLN A 294 -11.26 -20.98 21.62
CA GLN A 294 -12.03 -20.48 22.76
C GLN A 294 -11.54 -19.10 23.22
N ALA A 295 -10.23 -18.87 23.24
CA ALA A 295 -9.65 -17.58 23.61
C ALA A 295 -10.01 -16.48 22.59
N VAL A 296 -9.97 -16.79 21.30
CA VAL A 296 -10.43 -15.89 20.23
C VAL A 296 -11.92 -15.58 20.38
N GLY A 297 -12.75 -16.60 20.62
CA GLY A 297 -14.19 -16.45 20.83
C GLY A 297 -14.55 -15.53 22.00
N GLU A 298 -13.87 -15.68 23.15
CA GLU A 298 -14.09 -14.81 24.31
C GLU A 298 -13.68 -13.36 24.05
N MET A 299 -12.57 -13.14 23.34
CA MET A 299 -12.10 -11.78 23.02
C MET A 299 -13.00 -11.07 21.99
N VAL A 300 -13.46 -11.79 20.97
CA VAL A 300 -14.43 -11.27 19.99
C VAL A 300 -15.77 -10.96 20.64
N SER A 301 -16.27 -11.88 21.48
CA SER A 301 -17.55 -11.70 22.19
C SER A 301 -17.48 -10.52 23.15
N GLY A 302 -16.41 -10.40 23.94
CA GLY A 302 -16.24 -9.29 24.89
C GLY A 302 -16.19 -7.92 24.23
N PHE A 303 -15.51 -7.79 23.09
CA PHE A 303 -15.52 -6.54 22.33
C PHE A 303 -16.90 -6.24 21.71
N THR A 304 -17.55 -7.26 21.15
CA THR A 304 -18.89 -7.16 20.56
C THR A 304 -19.93 -6.72 21.59
N GLU A 305 -19.97 -7.36 22.75
CA GLU A 305 -20.87 -7.03 23.85
C GLU A 305 -20.66 -5.60 24.31
N TRP A 306 -19.40 -5.15 24.41
CA TRP A 306 -19.09 -3.78 24.75
C TRP A 306 -19.61 -2.80 23.68
N VAL A 307 -19.43 -3.06 22.39
CA VAL A 307 -19.98 -2.20 21.32
C VAL A 307 -21.50 -2.15 21.39
N GLN A 308 -22.16 -3.31 21.54
CA GLN A 308 -23.62 -3.38 21.62
C GLN A 308 -24.16 -2.69 22.89
N ALA A 309 -23.50 -2.82 24.03
CA ALA A 309 -23.94 -2.18 25.26
C ALA A 309 -23.86 -0.64 25.20
N ASN A 310 -22.94 -0.07 24.41
CA ASN A 310 -22.68 1.36 24.39
C ASN A 310 -23.18 2.09 23.13
N PHE A 311 -23.41 1.37 22.03
CA PHE A 311 -23.71 1.95 20.71
C PHE A 311 -24.84 1.22 19.97
N ALA A 312 -25.65 0.40 20.65
CA ALA A 312 -26.74 -0.36 20.01
C ALA A 312 -27.73 0.51 19.21
N GLU A 313 -27.99 1.73 19.66
CA GLU A 313 -28.96 2.65 19.06
C GLU A 313 -28.39 3.44 17.87
N GLU A 314 -27.09 3.33 17.61
CA GLU A 314 -26.42 4.03 16.52
C GLU A 314 -26.74 3.35 15.17
N PRO A 315 -27.21 4.09 14.15
CA PRO A 315 -27.68 3.51 12.90
C PRO A 315 -26.57 2.78 12.12
N GLU A 316 -25.32 3.23 12.24
CA GLU A 316 -24.17 2.58 11.64
C GLU A 316 -23.90 1.21 12.26
N ILE A 317 -24.05 1.07 13.59
CA ILE A 317 -23.87 -0.19 14.31
C ILE A 317 -25.03 -1.14 14.06
N GLU A 318 -26.26 -0.63 13.96
CA GLU A 318 -27.42 -1.43 13.55
C GLU A 318 -27.22 -2.01 12.15
N ARG A 319 -26.80 -1.18 11.20
CA ARG A 319 -26.49 -1.62 9.84
C ARG A 319 -25.35 -2.64 9.83
N ALA A 320 -24.26 -2.36 10.56
CA ALA A 320 -23.13 -3.27 10.64
C ALA A 320 -23.54 -4.64 11.20
N ARG A 321 -24.46 -4.66 12.17
CA ARG A 321 -25.02 -5.89 12.73
C ARG A 321 -25.83 -6.66 11.69
N GLN A 322 -26.66 -5.98 10.89
CA GLN A 322 -27.40 -6.63 9.81
C GLN A 322 -26.45 -7.22 8.76
N GLU A 323 -25.44 -6.47 8.33
CA GLU A 323 -24.43 -6.94 7.37
C GLU A 323 -23.68 -8.19 7.89
N ILE A 324 -23.35 -8.26 9.19
CA ILE A 324 -22.76 -9.45 9.81
C ILE A 324 -23.76 -10.62 9.95
N ALA A 325 -25.03 -10.34 10.25
CA ALA A 325 -26.07 -11.37 10.30
C ALA A 325 -26.24 -12.03 8.93
N ASP A 326 -26.27 -11.24 7.86
CA ASP A 326 -26.36 -11.72 6.48
C ASP A 326 -25.15 -12.60 6.10
N LEU A 327 -23.95 -12.34 6.64
CA LEU A 327 -22.78 -13.21 6.46
C LEU A 327 -22.91 -14.56 7.16
N THR A 328 -23.56 -14.58 8.33
CA THR A 328 -23.70 -15.80 9.13
C THR A 328 -24.59 -16.83 8.41
N ASP A 329 -25.54 -16.36 7.60
CA ASP A 329 -26.40 -17.21 6.77
C ASP A 329 -25.66 -17.90 5.60
N LEU A 330 -24.39 -17.54 5.36
CA LEU A 330 -23.57 -18.01 4.23
C LEU A 330 -22.44 -18.99 4.62
N LEU A 331 -22.33 -19.34 5.92
CA LEU A 331 -21.37 -20.30 6.47
C LEU A 331 -21.95 -21.71 6.53
#